data_AF-A0A7J8QGG2-F1
#
_entry.id   AF-A0A7J8QGG2-F1
#
_cell.length_a   1.000
_cell.length_b   1.000
_cell.length_c   1.000
_cell.angle_alpha   90.00
_cell.angle_beta   90.00
_cell.angle_gamma   90.00
#
_symmetry.space_group_name_H-M   'P 1'
#
loop_
_entity.id
_entity.type
_entity.pdbx_description
1 polymer ?
#
loop_
_entity_poly.entity_id
_entity_poly.type
_entity_poly.pdbx_seq_one_letter_code
_entity_poly.pdbx_strand_id
1 'polypeptide(L)'
;MWHNQTNYWISNLRSLIIKGRCKFEHLLSPSVARSMVQLQRFDIADCMCLREIIFTEEIKVEEEERKDVICFPQLNSLRIGNLPNLIFFFSGNYNIEFPLLKELEIKGCPRLKAFISQTSNQSGTQALFNEKVVVPSLETMTIFQLSNVKMIFQNDLPSDSFQNLRKLSVSGCESLKILFPASIVKHLLQLEDLSIIKCGVEEIVSEGEGVEEQPMRFEFPKVSSLVVEDLKELKCPYKGQHTILWPMLKTLRTNCSALLMIMALEDVRLMQERKGMGRQQC
;
A
#
# COMPACT_ATOMS: atom_id res chain seq x y z
N MET A 1 -17.62 11.06 -19.78
CA MET A 1 -17.43 9.63 -19.50
C MET A 1 -17.06 8.93 -20.80
N TRP A 2 -16.15 7.96 -20.76
CA TRP A 2 -15.86 7.13 -21.94
C TRP A 2 -17.00 6.11 -22.04
N HIS A 3 -17.88 6.25 -23.04
CA HIS A 3 -18.96 5.30 -23.30
C HIS A 3 -18.55 4.33 -24.42
N ASN A 4 -18.93 3.05 -24.26
CA ASN A 4 -18.46 1.91 -25.06
C ASN A 4 -19.08 1.79 -26.46
N GLN A 5 -19.38 2.90 -27.13
CA GLN A 5 -19.78 2.84 -28.54
C GLN A 5 -18.53 3.11 -29.40
N THR A 6 -17.97 2.00 -29.93
CA THR A 6 -17.12 1.90 -31.13
C THR A 6 -15.70 2.49 -31.12
N ASN A 7 -15.00 2.52 -29.98
CA ASN A 7 -13.61 2.97 -29.93
C ASN A 7 -12.59 1.81 -30.00
N TYR A 8 -12.42 1.21 -31.19
CA TYR A 8 -11.45 0.12 -31.44
C TYR A 8 -9.99 0.48 -31.09
N TRP A 9 -9.66 1.75 -30.98
CA TRP A 9 -8.32 2.20 -30.59
C TRP A 9 -8.02 1.96 -29.11
N ILE A 10 -9.03 1.87 -28.24
CA ILE A 10 -8.85 1.66 -26.79
C ILE A 10 -8.17 0.33 -26.51
N SER A 11 -8.48 -0.71 -27.28
CA SER A 11 -7.87 -2.03 -27.11
C SER A 11 -6.41 -2.09 -27.53
N ASN A 12 -5.94 -1.13 -28.33
CA ASN A 12 -4.55 -1.00 -28.74
C ASN A 12 -3.76 0.02 -27.88
N LEU A 13 -4.43 0.71 -26.95
CA LEU A 13 -3.83 1.75 -26.15
C LEU A 13 -2.84 1.15 -25.16
N ARG A 14 -1.58 1.59 -25.22
CA ARG A 14 -0.49 1.15 -24.31
C ARG A 14 -0.23 2.12 -23.18
N SER A 15 -0.52 3.40 -23.38
CA SER A 15 -0.37 4.41 -22.35
C SER A 15 -1.57 5.35 -22.34
N LEU A 16 -2.21 5.47 -21.18
CA LEU A 16 -3.28 6.42 -20.92
C LEU A 16 -2.76 7.41 -19.89
N ILE A 17 -2.61 8.66 -20.31
CA ILE A 17 -2.17 9.75 -19.43
C ILE A 17 -3.23 10.83 -19.46
N ILE A 18 -3.88 11.06 -18.33
CA ILE A 18 -4.90 12.09 -18.17
C ILE A 18 -4.36 13.11 -17.17
N LYS A 19 -4.14 14.34 -17.64
CA LYS A 19 -3.64 15.43 -16.80
C LYS A 19 -4.50 16.67 -16.95
N GLY A 20 -4.66 17.40 -15.85
CA GLY A 20 -5.32 18.70 -15.82
C GLY A 20 -6.78 18.65 -15.38
N ARG A 21 -7.45 19.79 -15.46
CA ARG A 21 -8.78 19.98 -14.85
C ARG A 21 -9.89 19.20 -15.58
N CYS A 22 -10.09 17.97 -15.14
CA CYS A 22 -11.21 17.12 -15.52
C CYS A 22 -12.51 17.68 -14.91
N LYS A 23 -13.56 17.77 -15.73
CA LYS A 23 -14.90 18.24 -15.31
C LYS A 23 -15.87 17.10 -14.99
N PHE A 24 -15.43 15.86 -15.16
CA PHE A 24 -16.23 14.66 -14.93
C PHE A 24 -15.92 14.06 -13.56
N GLU A 25 -16.94 13.55 -12.89
CA GLU A 25 -16.82 12.83 -11.61
C GLU A 25 -16.34 11.39 -11.79
N HIS A 26 -16.56 10.83 -12.98
CA HIS A 26 -16.27 9.45 -13.34
C HIS A 26 -15.50 9.37 -14.67
N LEU A 27 -14.48 8.52 -14.74
CA LEU A 27 -13.63 8.42 -15.93
C LEU A 27 -14.07 7.29 -16.87
N LEU A 28 -14.06 6.05 -16.39
CA LEU A 28 -14.27 4.82 -17.16
C LEU A 28 -15.55 4.12 -16.73
N SER A 29 -16.22 3.44 -17.67
CA SER A 29 -17.15 2.36 -17.34
C SER A 29 -16.39 1.03 -17.21
N PRO A 30 -16.96 0.01 -16.54
CA PRO A 30 -16.38 -1.34 -16.51
C PRO A 30 -16.10 -1.92 -17.90
N SER A 31 -16.99 -1.67 -18.87
CA SER A 31 -16.84 -2.15 -20.25
C SER A 31 -15.64 -1.54 -20.98
N VAL A 32 -15.39 -0.24 -20.78
CA VAL A 32 -14.21 0.43 -21.32
C VAL A 32 -12.95 -0.07 -20.62
N ALA A 33 -12.96 -0.20 -19.30
CA ALA A 33 -11.83 -0.73 -18.53
C ALA A 33 -11.41 -2.13 -19.01
N ARG A 34 -12.37 -3.03 -19.24
CA ARG A 34 -12.10 -4.39 -19.79
C ARG A 34 -11.51 -4.39 -21.19
N SER A 35 -11.76 -3.33 -21.97
CA SER A 35 -11.25 -3.24 -23.32
C SER A 35 -9.77 -2.83 -23.36
N MET A 36 -9.20 -2.29 -22.27
CA MET A 36 -7.82 -1.79 -22.16
C MET A 36 -6.77 -2.92 -21.99
N VAL A 37 -6.86 -3.97 -22.82
CA VAL A 37 -6.05 -5.20 -22.68
C VAL A 37 -4.56 -5.03 -23.01
N GLN A 38 -4.18 -4.00 -23.77
CA GLN A 38 -2.78 -3.69 -24.10
C GLN A 38 -2.19 -2.57 -23.21
N LEU A 39 -2.95 -2.06 -22.24
CA LEU A 39 -2.54 -0.90 -21.45
C LEU A 39 -1.39 -1.27 -20.50
N GLN A 40 -0.27 -0.56 -20.62
CA GLN A 40 0.96 -0.76 -19.87
C GLN A 40 1.21 0.34 -18.83
N ARG A 41 0.73 1.55 -19.11
CA ARG A 41 0.84 2.70 -18.21
C ARG A 41 -0.47 3.44 -18.09
N PHE A 42 -0.91 3.69 -16.86
CA PHE A 42 -2.09 4.49 -16.56
C PHE A 42 -1.73 5.57 -15.55
N ASP A 43 -1.67 6.82 -16.03
CA ASP A 43 -1.43 7.99 -15.20
C ASP A 43 -2.68 8.88 -15.18
N ILE A 44 -3.14 9.24 -14.00
CA ILE A 44 -4.17 10.26 -13.81
C ILE A 44 -3.70 11.30 -12.81
N ALA A 45 -3.70 12.57 -13.23
CA ALA A 45 -3.28 13.66 -12.37
C ALA A 45 -4.09 14.95 -12.54
N ASP A 46 -4.21 15.71 -11.45
CA ASP A 46 -4.78 17.06 -11.41
C ASP A 46 -6.26 17.16 -11.84
N CYS A 47 -7.01 16.04 -11.81
CA CYS A 47 -8.44 15.99 -12.07
C CYS A 47 -9.25 16.38 -10.83
N MET A 48 -9.63 17.66 -10.73
CA MET A 48 -10.25 18.23 -9.52
C MET A 48 -11.66 17.70 -9.22
N CYS A 49 -12.45 17.29 -10.21
CA CYS A 49 -13.82 16.79 -10.00
C CYS A 49 -13.89 15.27 -9.86
N LEU A 50 -12.81 14.53 -10.15
CA LEU A 50 -12.88 13.08 -10.21
C LEU A 50 -13.10 12.49 -8.82
N ARG A 51 -14.15 11.69 -8.68
CA ARG A 51 -14.52 10.98 -7.46
C ARG A 51 -14.25 9.49 -7.56
N GLU A 52 -14.38 8.93 -8.75
CA GLU A 52 -14.18 7.52 -9.01
C GLU A 52 -13.59 7.28 -10.40
N ILE A 53 -12.60 6.37 -10.50
CA ILE A 53 -11.92 6.11 -11.77
C ILE A 53 -12.76 5.20 -12.66
N ILE A 54 -13.23 4.06 -12.13
CA ILE A 54 -14.14 3.16 -12.82
C ILE A 54 -15.49 3.25 -12.12
N PHE A 55 -16.54 3.70 -12.81
CA PHE A 55 -17.87 3.88 -12.23
C PHE A 55 -18.86 2.93 -12.86
N THR A 56 -19.66 2.26 -12.02
CA THR A 56 -20.77 1.40 -12.47
C THR A 56 -22.08 2.12 -12.22
N GLU A 57 -22.84 2.41 -13.28
CA GLU A 57 -24.26 2.74 -13.13
C GLU A 57 -24.94 1.49 -12.57
N GLU A 58 -25.68 1.61 -11.45
CA GLU A 58 -26.44 0.51 -10.85
C GLU A 58 -27.50 -0.01 -11.84
N ILE A 59 -27.12 -0.89 -12.77
CA ILE A 59 -28.09 -1.57 -13.61
C ILE A 59 -28.67 -2.70 -12.77
N LYS A 60 -29.90 -2.49 -12.29
CA LYS A 60 -30.77 -3.53 -11.73
C LYS A 60 -31.11 -4.53 -12.85
N VAL A 61 -30.19 -5.44 -13.16
CA VAL A 61 -30.54 -6.64 -13.93
C VAL A 61 -30.46 -7.82 -12.99
N GLU A 62 -31.58 -8.53 -12.94
CA GLU A 62 -31.78 -9.75 -12.18
C GLU A 62 -30.64 -10.76 -12.42
N GLU A 63 -30.11 -11.23 -11.30
CA GLU A 63 -29.31 -12.43 -11.05
C GLU A 63 -28.87 -13.27 -12.27
N GLU A 64 -27.66 -12.98 -12.76
CA GLU A 64 -26.65 -14.03 -12.82
C GLU A 64 -25.48 -13.56 -11.96
N GLU A 65 -24.94 -14.46 -11.13
CA GLU A 65 -23.68 -14.30 -10.41
C GLU A 65 -22.49 -14.16 -11.38
N ARG A 66 -22.45 -13.12 -12.22
CA ARG A 66 -21.22 -12.75 -12.90
C ARG A 66 -20.28 -12.17 -11.87
N LYS A 67 -19.43 -13.06 -11.36
CA LYS A 67 -18.08 -12.78 -10.85
C LYS A 67 -17.23 -12.11 -11.94
N ASP A 68 -17.72 -11.02 -12.51
CA ASP A 68 -17.06 -10.34 -13.60
C ASP A 68 -15.76 -9.75 -13.05
N VAL A 69 -14.66 -10.08 -13.71
CA VAL A 69 -13.34 -9.56 -13.39
C VAL A 69 -13.05 -8.38 -14.31
N ILE A 70 -12.54 -7.28 -13.76
CA ILE A 70 -11.89 -6.22 -14.53
C ILE A 70 -10.38 -6.47 -14.44
N CYS A 71 -9.83 -7.02 -15.52
CA CYS A 71 -8.40 -7.35 -15.58
C CYS A 71 -7.67 -6.33 -16.46
N PHE A 72 -6.55 -5.82 -15.96
CA PHE A 72 -5.58 -5.03 -16.72
C PHE A 72 -4.32 -5.88 -16.95
N PRO A 73 -4.32 -6.80 -17.94
CA PRO A 73 -3.38 -7.90 -18.00
C PRO A 73 -1.93 -7.47 -18.33
N GLN A 74 -1.73 -6.26 -18.84
CA GLN A 74 -0.44 -5.74 -19.27
C GLN A 74 -0.01 -4.49 -18.47
N LEU A 75 -0.79 -4.06 -17.48
CA LEU A 75 -0.54 -2.80 -16.78
C LEU A 75 0.64 -2.96 -15.83
N ASN A 76 1.71 -2.22 -16.08
CA ASN A 76 2.96 -2.29 -15.33
C ASN A 76 3.14 -1.09 -14.37
N SER A 77 2.56 0.06 -14.71
CA SER A 77 2.68 1.30 -13.91
C SER A 77 1.33 2.00 -13.78
N LEU A 78 0.90 2.25 -12.54
CA LEU A 78 -0.30 2.99 -12.19
C LEU A 78 0.07 4.20 -11.33
N ARG A 79 -0.27 5.40 -11.78
CA ARG A 79 0.02 6.65 -11.06
C ARG A 79 -1.23 7.50 -10.89
N ILE A 80 -1.52 7.85 -9.64
CA ILE A 80 -2.72 8.61 -9.25
C ILE A 80 -2.24 9.82 -8.45
N GLY A 81 -2.35 11.02 -9.01
CA GLY A 81 -1.74 12.23 -8.45
C GLY A 81 -2.70 13.42 -8.32
N ASN A 82 -2.67 14.10 -7.18
CA ASN A 82 -3.36 15.38 -6.96
C ASN A 82 -4.86 15.32 -7.32
N LEU A 83 -5.57 14.32 -6.79
CA LEU A 83 -7.00 14.12 -7.02
C LEU A 83 -7.77 14.44 -5.73
N PRO A 84 -8.15 15.72 -5.49
CA PRO A 84 -8.69 16.16 -4.21
C PRO A 84 -10.04 15.52 -3.85
N ASN A 85 -10.81 15.12 -4.86
CA ASN A 85 -12.14 14.56 -4.68
C ASN A 85 -12.22 13.04 -4.82
N LEU A 86 -11.10 12.35 -5.11
CA LEU A 86 -11.08 10.91 -5.33
C LEU A 86 -11.45 10.16 -4.05
N ILE A 87 -12.45 9.29 -4.15
CA ILE A 87 -12.95 8.47 -3.05
C ILE A 87 -12.57 7.01 -3.26
N PHE A 88 -12.74 6.50 -4.50
CA PHE A 88 -12.50 5.11 -4.86
C PHE A 88 -11.77 5.02 -6.20
N PHE A 89 -10.93 4.02 -6.40
CA PHE A 89 -10.57 3.59 -7.76
C PHE A 89 -11.81 2.97 -8.41
N PHE A 90 -12.54 2.18 -7.63
CA PHE A 90 -13.75 1.47 -8.01
C PHE A 90 -14.57 1.13 -6.77
N SER A 91 -15.89 1.35 -6.80
CA SER A 91 -16.82 1.04 -5.71
C SER A 91 -17.77 -0.11 -6.01
N GLY A 92 -17.70 -0.71 -7.20
CA GLY A 92 -18.56 -1.83 -7.57
C GLY A 92 -18.13 -3.16 -6.94
N ASN A 93 -18.97 -4.19 -7.09
CA ASN A 93 -18.77 -5.51 -6.49
C ASN A 93 -17.86 -6.47 -7.30
N TYR A 94 -17.09 -5.93 -8.24
CA TYR A 94 -16.27 -6.68 -9.19
C TYR A 94 -14.86 -6.93 -8.62
N ASN A 95 -14.22 -8.01 -9.07
CA ASN A 95 -12.81 -8.26 -8.78
C ASN A 95 -11.96 -7.42 -9.74
N ILE A 96 -10.90 -6.79 -9.23
CA ILE A 96 -9.95 -6.06 -10.07
C ILE A 96 -8.59 -6.72 -9.99
N GLU A 97 -8.03 -7.04 -11.14
CA GLU A 97 -6.75 -7.73 -11.23
C GLU A 97 -5.72 -6.91 -12.00
N PHE A 98 -4.55 -6.78 -11.39
CA PHE A 98 -3.38 -6.16 -11.96
C PHE A 98 -2.20 -7.14 -11.94
N PRO A 99 -2.24 -8.21 -12.76
CA PRO A 99 -1.30 -9.33 -12.66
C PRO A 99 0.17 -8.93 -12.88
N LEU A 100 0.44 -7.87 -13.66
CA LEU A 100 1.79 -7.42 -14.00
C LEU A 100 2.16 -6.05 -13.42
N LEU A 101 1.35 -5.48 -12.52
CA LEU A 101 1.62 -4.15 -11.96
C LEU A 101 2.86 -4.19 -11.07
N LYS A 102 3.91 -3.47 -11.49
CA LYS A 102 5.19 -3.39 -10.78
C LYS A 102 5.34 -2.10 -9.99
N GLU A 103 4.80 -1.00 -10.51
CA GLU A 103 4.91 0.33 -9.94
C GLU A 103 3.53 0.92 -9.62
N LEU A 104 3.34 1.30 -8.36
CA LEU A 104 2.18 2.05 -7.92
C LEU A 104 2.61 3.35 -7.24
N GLU A 105 2.12 4.48 -7.74
CA GLU A 105 2.32 5.79 -7.13
C GLU A 105 0.97 6.44 -6.81
N ILE A 106 0.78 6.85 -5.56
CA ILE A 106 -0.39 7.62 -5.13
C ILE A 106 0.09 8.88 -4.43
N LYS A 107 -0.34 10.03 -4.96
CA LYS A 107 0.09 11.34 -4.50
C LYS A 107 -1.10 12.26 -4.31
N GLY A 108 -1.16 12.99 -3.19
CA GLY A 108 -2.06 14.14 -3.02
C GLY A 108 -3.54 13.79 -3.22
N CYS A 109 -4.02 12.74 -2.56
CA CYS A 109 -5.42 12.29 -2.61
C CYS A 109 -6.03 12.35 -1.20
N PRO A 110 -6.40 13.55 -0.71
CA PRO A 110 -6.75 13.79 0.69
C PRO A 110 -8.04 13.11 1.14
N ARG A 111 -8.93 12.68 0.24
CA ARG A 111 -10.16 11.95 0.62
C ARG A 111 -9.95 10.47 0.90
N LEU A 112 -8.81 9.91 0.50
CA LEU A 112 -8.48 8.52 0.82
C LEU A 112 -8.17 8.40 2.31
N LYS A 113 -8.78 7.40 2.95
CA LYS A 113 -8.60 7.04 4.36
C LYS A 113 -7.84 5.72 4.55
N ALA A 114 -7.83 4.88 3.52
CA ALA A 114 -7.09 3.62 3.47
C ALA A 114 -6.69 3.30 2.02
N PHE A 115 -5.76 2.38 1.84
CA PHE A 115 -5.39 1.87 0.52
C PHE A 115 -6.35 0.76 0.06
N ILE A 116 -6.47 -0.31 0.85
CA ILE A 116 -7.43 -1.40 0.63
C ILE A 116 -8.38 -1.45 1.85
N SER A 117 -9.68 -1.68 1.64
CA SER A 117 -10.62 -1.94 2.73
C SER A 117 -11.58 -3.08 2.48
N GLN A 118 -11.85 -3.88 3.52
CA GLN A 118 -12.98 -4.81 3.52
C GLN A 118 -14.29 -4.01 3.46
N THR A 119 -15.12 -4.29 2.47
CA THR A 119 -16.40 -3.59 2.24
C THR A 119 -17.60 -4.31 2.85
N SER A 120 -17.40 -5.45 3.52
CA SER A 120 -18.48 -6.14 4.21
C SER A 120 -18.89 -5.43 5.51
N ASN A 121 -19.92 -4.58 5.40
CA ASN A 121 -20.89 -4.26 6.45
C ASN A 121 -20.61 -3.12 7.46
N GLN A 122 -19.63 -2.24 7.28
CA GLN A 122 -19.52 -1.03 8.12
C GLN A 122 -19.30 0.27 7.33
N SER A 123 -20.19 1.22 7.63
CA SER A 123 -20.34 2.56 7.05
C SER A 123 -19.05 3.39 7.00
N GLY A 124 -18.68 3.86 5.80
CA GLY A 124 -17.94 5.14 5.65
C GLY A 124 -16.41 5.11 5.44
N THR A 125 -15.79 3.94 5.28
CA THR A 125 -14.35 3.86 4.98
C THR A 125 -14.09 4.11 3.48
N GLN A 126 -13.46 5.25 3.17
CA GLN A 126 -13.08 5.64 1.80
C GLN A 126 -11.70 5.08 1.48
N ALA A 127 -11.65 3.85 0.97
CA ALA A 127 -10.41 3.20 0.55
C ALA A 127 -10.24 3.23 -0.97
N LEU A 128 -9.00 3.25 -1.46
CA LEU A 128 -8.76 3.27 -2.91
C LEU A 128 -9.26 1.99 -3.58
N PHE A 129 -9.01 0.84 -2.97
CA PHE A 129 -9.45 -0.47 -3.42
C PHE A 129 -10.26 -1.18 -2.33
N ASN A 130 -11.08 -2.15 -2.74
CA ASN A 130 -11.73 -3.09 -1.83
C ASN A 130 -10.87 -4.35 -1.63
N GLU A 131 -11.31 -5.29 -0.81
CA GLU A 131 -10.63 -6.56 -0.52
C GLU A 131 -10.49 -7.50 -1.73
N LYS A 132 -11.13 -7.17 -2.86
CA LYS A 132 -11.17 -7.98 -4.09
C LYS A 132 -10.10 -7.57 -5.12
N VAL A 133 -9.23 -6.62 -4.78
CA VAL A 133 -8.10 -6.25 -5.63
C VAL A 133 -6.97 -7.27 -5.51
N VAL A 134 -6.35 -7.63 -6.64
CA VAL A 134 -5.21 -8.56 -6.69
C VAL A 134 -4.04 -7.89 -7.41
N VAL A 135 -2.90 -7.75 -6.71
CA VAL A 135 -1.69 -7.04 -7.17
C VAL A 135 -0.40 -7.86 -6.93
N PRO A 136 -0.27 -9.08 -7.47
CA PRO A 136 0.72 -10.07 -7.03
C PRO A 136 2.17 -9.72 -7.42
N SER A 137 2.34 -8.86 -8.43
CA SER A 137 3.65 -8.51 -8.99
C SER A 137 4.19 -7.15 -8.52
N LEU A 138 3.58 -6.53 -7.50
CA LEU A 138 3.94 -5.19 -7.07
C LEU A 138 5.34 -5.16 -6.45
N GLU A 139 6.26 -4.44 -7.09
CA GLU A 139 7.67 -4.33 -6.67
C GLU A 139 7.95 -3.00 -5.96
N THR A 140 7.33 -1.90 -6.41
CA THR A 140 7.54 -0.55 -5.89
C THR A 140 6.22 0.13 -5.59
N MET A 141 6.06 0.57 -4.33
CA MET A 141 4.94 1.37 -3.88
C MET A 141 5.44 2.72 -3.35
N THR A 142 4.88 3.81 -3.89
CA THR A 142 5.17 5.17 -3.43
C THR A 142 3.88 5.87 -3.04
N ILE A 143 3.83 6.37 -1.80
CA ILE A 143 2.68 7.06 -1.21
C ILE A 143 3.13 8.44 -0.73
N PHE A 144 2.54 9.50 -1.27
CA PHE A 144 2.93 10.87 -0.97
C PHE A 144 1.74 11.74 -0.62
N GLN A 145 1.81 12.49 0.49
CA GLN A 145 0.80 13.49 0.87
C GLN A 145 -0.63 12.95 0.91
N LEU A 146 -0.84 11.78 1.52
CA LEU A 146 -2.17 11.25 1.82
C LEU A 146 -2.60 11.67 3.23
N SER A 147 -3.13 12.90 3.33
CA SER A 147 -3.34 13.58 4.61
C SER A 147 -4.34 12.92 5.56
N ASN A 148 -5.25 12.06 5.09
CA ASN A 148 -6.28 11.42 5.92
C ASN A 148 -6.13 9.89 6.04
N VAL A 149 -5.08 9.31 5.43
CA VAL A 149 -4.84 7.87 5.54
C VAL A 149 -4.29 7.55 6.92
N LYS A 150 -5.00 6.67 7.66
CA LYS A 150 -4.58 6.22 9.00
C LYS A 150 -3.74 4.94 8.97
N MET A 151 -3.99 4.09 7.98
CA MET A 151 -3.29 2.83 7.75
C MET A 151 -3.20 2.59 6.25
N ILE A 152 -2.03 2.16 5.78
CA ILE A 152 -1.82 1.77 4.38
C ILE A 152 -2.29 0.33 4.18
N PHE A 153 -1.82 -0.59 5.01
CA PHE A 153 -2.22 -1.99 4.94
C PHE A 153 -3.31 -2.28 5.98
N GLN A 154 -4.34 -3.03 5.60
CA GLN A 154 -5.36 -3.53 6.54
C GLN A 154 -5.05 -4.97 6.98
N ASN A 155 -5.69 -5.39 8.08
CA ASN A 155 -5.69 -6.78 8.51
C ASN A 155 -6.37 -7.65 7.42
N ASP A 156 -5.91 -8.89 7.27
CA ASP A 156 -6.51 -9.90 6.40
C ASP A 156 -6.51 -9.60 4.89
N LEU A 157 -5.45 -8.96 4.39
CA LEU A 157 -5.18 -8.90 2.96
C LEU A 157 -4.89 -10.32 2.41
N PRO A 158 -5.25 -10.62 1.15
CA PRO A 158 -4.85 -11.87 0.51
C PRO A 158 -3.32 -12.05 0.59
N SER A 159 -2.88 -13.22 1.05
CA SER A 159 -1.51 -13.55 1.46
C SER A 159 -0.42 -13.26 0.42
N ASP A 160 -0.81 -13.09 -0.85
CA ASP A 160 0.11 -13.03 -1.97
C ASP A 160 0.24 -11.62 -2.56
N SER A 161 -0.48 -10.63 -2.02
CA SER A 161 -0.59 -9.29 -2.62
C SER A 161 0.70 -8.45 -2.54
N PHE A 162 1.63 -8.77 -1.63
CA PHE A 162 2.84 -7.96 -1.39
C PHE A 162 4.14 -8.77 -1.34
N GLN A 163 4.10 -10.04 -1.74
CA GLN A 163 5.27 -10.94 -1.65
C GLN A 163 6.46 -10.48 -2.49
N ASN A 164 6.21 -9.71 -3.56
CA ASN A 164 7.25 -9.19 -4.45
C ASN A 164 7.66 -7.74 -4.13
N LEU A 165 7.10 -7.13 -3.07
CA LEU A 165 7.37 -5.73 -2.76
C LEU A 165 8.82 -5.56 -2.31
N ARG A 166 9.61 -4.83 -3.10
CA ARG A 166 11.04 -4.54 -2.85
C ARG A 166 11.26 -3.15 -2.30
N LYS A 167 10.41 -2.19 -2.68
CA LYS A 167 10.54 -0.79 -2.25
C LYS A 167 9.22 -0.21 -1.79
N LEU A 168 9.22 0.34 -0.58
CA LEU A 168 8.14 1.14 -0.03
C LEU A 168 8.65 2.53 0.35
N SER A 169 8.06 3.56 -0.23
CA SER A 169 8.31 4.95 0.14
C SER A 169 7.01 5.64 0.55
N VAL A 170 6.97 6.15 1.78
CA VAL A 170 5.83 6.87 2.33
C VAL A 170 6.30 8.23 2.83
N SER A 171 5.75 9.32 2.29
CA SER A 171 6.16 10.65 2.73
C SER A 171 5.03 11.67 2.81
N GLY A 172 5.07 12.56 3.81
CA GLY A 172 4.08 13.61 4.00
C GLY A 172 2.70 13.11 4.41
N CYS A 173 2.60 11.91 5.00
CA CYS A 173 1.33 11.31 5.43
C CYS A 173 1.13 11.55 6.94
N GLU A 174 0.63 12.74 7.28
CA GLU A 174 0.58 13.22 8.67
C GLU A 174 -0.44 12.50 9.56
N SER A 175 -1.50 11.90 8.99
CA SER A 175 -2.49 11.12 9.76
C SER A 175 -2.16 9.62 9.88
N LEU A 176 -1.10 9.16 9.22
CA LEU A 176 -0.72 7.74 9.19
C LEU A 176 -0.14 7.34 10.55
N LYS A 177 -0.82 6.47 11.30
CA LYS A 177 -0.41 6.08 12.66
C LYS A 177 0.44 4.81 12.69
N ILE A 178 0.02 3.81 11.92
CA ILE A 178 0.66 2.49 11.87
C ILE A 178 1.11 2.25 10.43
N LEU A 179 2.37 1.86 10.24
CA LEU A 179 2.84 1.48 8.91
C LEU A 179 2.41 0.07 8.54
N PHE A 180 2.80 -0.94 9.33
CA PHE A 180 2.51 -2.35 9.06
C PHE A 180 1.69 -2.98 10.19
N PRO A 181 0.53 -3.59 9.88
CA PRO A 181 -0.04 -4.58 10.78
C PRO A 181 0.89 -5.78 10.93
N ALA A 182 0.96 -6.38 12.13
CA ALA A 182 1.75 -7.59 12.39
C ALA A 182 1.48 -8.71 11.36
N SER A 183 0.22 -8.87 10.96
CA SER A 183 -0.24 -9.88 10.00
C SER A 183 0.39 -9.75 8.61
N ILE A 184 0.86 -8.56 8.23
CA ILE A 184 1.42 -8.28 6.91
C ILE A 184 2.93 -8.51 6.85
N VAL A 185 3.65 -8.40 7.98
CA VAL A 185 5.11 -8.51 8.02
C VAL A 185 5.62 -9.81 7.40
N LYS A 186 4.94 -10.93 7.65
CA LYS A 186 5.29 -12.26 7.08
C LYS A 186 5.22 -12.33 5.54
N HIS A 187 4.62 -11.33 4.90
CA HIS A 187 4.49 -11.24 3.45
C HIS A 187 5.48 -10.26 2.82
N LEU A 188 6.28 -9.52 3.61
CA LEU A 188 7.22 -8.50 3.12
C LEU A 188 8.67 -9.02 3.04
N LEU A 189 8.83 -10.30 2.67
CA LEU A 189 10.13 -10.99 2.68
C LEU A 189 11.11 -10.48 1.61
N GLN A 190 10.62 -9.76 0.60
CA GLN A 190 11.43 -9.20 -0.48
C GLN A 190 11.75 -7.71 -0.29
N LEU A 191 11.27 -7.08 0.79
CA LEU A 191 11.46 -5.65 1.01
C LEU A 191 12.96 -5.35 1.22
N GLU A 192 13.51 -4.47 0.40
CA GLU A 192 14.92 -4.07 0.38
C GLU A 192 15.10 -2.61 0.82
N ASP A 193 14.20 -1.75 0.38
CA ASP A 193 14.22 -0.31 0.60
C ASP A 193 12.95 0.15 1.31
N LEU A 194 13.11 0.66 2.54
CA LEU A 194 12.02 1.26 3.31
C LEU A 194 12.33 2.73 3.61
N SER A 195 11.46 3.62 3.15
CA SER A 195 11.57 5.07 3.38
C SER A 195 10.28 5.64 3.95
N ILE A 196 10.38 6.28 5.13
CA ILE A 196 9.28 6.93 5.83
C ILE A 196 9.75 8.34 6.22
N ILE A 197 9.16 9.36 5.61
CA ILE A 197 9.65 10.74 5.76
C ILE A 197 8.50 11.70 6.02
N LYS A 198 8.51 12.44 7.15
CA LYS A 198 7.48 13.43 7.51
C LYS A 198 6.08 12.80 7.58
N CYS A 199 5.92 11.73 8.34
CA CYS A 199 4.64 11.05 8.57
C CYS A 199 4.28 11.06 10.06
N GLY A 200 2.99 10.92 10.39
CA GLY A 200 2.49 10.85 11.77
C GLY A 200 2.63 9.48 12.42
N VAL A 201 3.56 8.65 11.94
CA VAL A 201 3.67 7.23 12.34
C VAL A 201 4.06 7.17 13.81
N GLU A 202 3.19 6.54 14.60
CA GLU A 202 3.38 6.26 16.02
C GLU A 202 4.09 4.90 16.21
N GLU A 203 3.81 3.93 15.32
CA GLU A 203 4.34 2.55 15.34
C GLU A 203 4.70 2.08 13.91
N ILE A 204 5.88 1.46 13.74
CA ILE A 204 6.26 0.85 12.45
C ILE A 204 5.50 -0.47 12.26
N VAL A 205 5.43 -1.30 13.31
CA VAL A 205 4.67 -2.56 13.32
C VAL A 205 3.71 -2.55 14.50
N SER A 206 2.43 -2.83 14.26
CA SER A 206 1.42 -2.94 15.32
C SER A 206 1.54 -4.25 16.11
N GLU A 207 0.88 -4.30 17.27
CA GLU A 207 0.58 -5.57 17.94
C GLU A 207 -0.38 -6.41 17.08
N GLY A 208 -0.25 -7.74 17.14
CA GLY A 208 -1.16 -8.66 16.44
C GLY A 208 -2.46 -8.86 17.22
N GLU A 209 -3.59 -8.91 16.52
CA GLU A 209 -4.87 -9.28 17.15
C GLU A 209 -4.87 -10.80 17.46
N GLY A 210 -5.08 -11.16 18.72
CA GLY A 210 -5.41 -12.54 19.10
C GLY A 210 -4.24 -13.50 19.41
N VAL A 211 -3.02 -13.02 19.67
CA VAL A 211 -1.94 -13.87 20.21
C VAL A 211 -1.29 -13.18 21.40
N GLU A 212 -1.43 -13.87 22.55
CA GLU A 212 -0.74 -13.84 23.84
C GLU A 212 0.40 -12.84 24.07
N GLU A 213 0.60 -12.47 25.34
CA GLU A 213 1.66 -11.61 25.91
C GLU A 213 3.12 -12.02 25.59
N GLN A 214 3.35 -12.89 24.61
CA GLN A 214 4.66 -13.36 24.19
C GLN A 214 5.36 -12.35 23.26
N PRO A 215 6.67 -12.13 23.48
CA PRO A 215 7.47 -11.26 22.63
C PRO A 215 7.58 -11.81 21.20
N MET A 216 6.78 -11.28 20.28
CA MET A 216 6.95 -11.51 18.84
C MET A 216 8.21 -10.85 18.28
N ARG A 217 8.90 -11.58 17.40
CA ARG A 217 10.05 -11.13 16.62
C ARG A 217 9.62 -10.92 15.18
N PHE A 218 9.61 -9.67 14.73
CA PHE A 218 9.36 -9.28 13.35
C PHE A 218 10.69 -9.19 12.61
N GLU A 219 10.80 -9.82 11.45
CA GLU A 219 12.05 -9.83 10.69
C GLU A 219 11.82 -9.31 9.27
N PHE A 220 12.65 -8.35 8.87
CA PHE A 220 12.72 -7.83 7.51
C PHE A 220 14.03 -8.34 6.88
N PRO A 221 14.04 -9.56 6.33
CA PRO A 221 15.28 -10.30 6.05
C PRO A 221 16.16 -9.67 4.96
N LYS A 222 15.59 -8.82 4.11
CA LYS A 222 16.29 -8.22 2.96
C LYS A 222 16.46 -6.70 3.04
N VAL A 223 15.87 -6.04 4.04
CA VAL A 223 15.96 -4.58 4.13
C VAL A 223 17.41 -4.18 4.34
N SER A 224 17.94 -3.46 3.36
CA SER A 224 19.34 -3.03 3.31
C SER A 224 19.48 -1.51 3.40
N SER A 225 18.41 -0.77 3.10
CA SER A 225 18.31 0.68 3.24
C SER A 225 17.05 1.05 4.01
N LEU A 226 17.23 1.69 5.16
CA LEU A 226 16.17 2.22 6.01
C LEU A 226 16.34 3.73 6.16
N VAL A 227 15.33 4.48 5.70
CA VAL A 227 15.26 5.94 5.84
C VAL A 227 14.04 6.28 6.68
N VAL A 228 14.27 6.83 7.87
CA VAL A 228 13.22 7.19 8.84
C VAL A 228 13.49 8.60 9.35
N GLU A 229 12.88 9.60 8.71
CA GLU A 229 13.15 11.02 9.01
C GLU A 229 11.87 11.77 9.34
N ASP A 230 11.97 12.71 10.29
CA ASP A 230 10.92 13.64 10.69
C ASP A 230 9.63 12.95 11.18
N LEU A 231 9.75 11.82 11.90
CA LEU A 231 8.61 11.13 12.52
C LEU A 231 8.44 11.54 13.99
N LYS A 232 7.77 12.68 14.21
CA LYS A 232 7.67 13.30 15.54
C LYS A 232 6.90 12.47 16.58
N GLU A 233 5.95 11.66 16.12
CA GLU A 233 5.08 10.84 16.97
C GLU A 233 5.65 9.44 17.24
N LEU A 234 6.74 9.06 16.55
CA LEU A 234 7.36 7.74 16.69
C LEU A 234 8.14 7.67 18.01
N LYS A 235 7.48 7.17 19.07
CA LYS A 235 8.11 6.95 20.37
C LYS A 235 8.73 5.56 20.49
N CYS A 236 8.07 4.56 19.92
CA CYS A 236 8.54 3.19 19.89
C CYS A 236 8.03 2.55 18.59
N PRO A 237 8.90 1.91 17.78
CA PRO A 237 8.51 1.33 16.49
C PRO A 237 7.60 0.10 16.63
N TYR A 238 7.39 -0.39 17.85
CA TYR A 238 6.42 -1.42 18.24
C TYR A 238 6.03 -1.19 19.70
N LYS A 239 4.87 -1.71 20.11
CA LYS A 239 4.47 -1.78 21.51
C LYS A 239 4.88 -3.11 22.16
N GLY A 240 4.79 -3.19 23.49
CA GLY A 240 5.09 -4.41 24.25
C GLY A 240 6.57 -4.83 24.25
N GLN A 241 6.82 -6.13 24.38
CA GLN A 241 8.15 -6.75 24.39
C GLN A 241 8.61 -7.22 22.98
N HIS A 242 7.99 -6.72 21.92
CA HIS A 242 8.30 -7.13 20.56
C HIS A 242 9.72 -6.70 20.13
N THR A 243 10.20 -7.17 18.99
CA THR A 243 11.49 -6.75 18.42
C THR A 243 11.39 -6.76 16.90
N ILE A 244 12.04 -5.81 16.23
CA ILE A 244 12.09 -5.75 14.76
C ILE A 244 13.54 -5.87 14.31
N LEU A 245 13.84 -6.85 13.48
CA LEU A 245 15.20 -7.13 13.04
C LEU A 245 15.42 -6.81 11.57
N TRP A 246 16.60 -6.24 11.32
CA TRP A 246 17.07 -5.80 10.00
C TRP A 246 18.43 -6.45 9.69
N PRO A 247 18.51 -7.79 9.56
CA PRO A 247 19.78 -8.52 9.52
C PRO A 247 20.70 -8.11 8.36
N MET A 248 20.14 -7.56 7.28
CA MET A 248 20.87 -7.12 6.08
C MET A 248 21.05 -5.59 6.00
N LEU A 249 20.76 -4.84 7.06
CA LEU A 249 20.81 -3.38 7.04
C LEU A 249 22.23 -2.87 6.79
N LYS A 250 22.39 -2.07 5.73
CA LYS A 250 23.67 -1.45 5.35
C LYS A 250 23.63 0.06 5.51
N THR A 251 22.48 0.66 5.22
CA THR A 251 22.29 2.11 5.28
C THR A 251 21.12 2.42 6.21
N LEU A 252 21.40 3.19 7.26
CA LEU A 252 20.39 3.78 8.14
C LEU A 252 20.52 5.30 8.07
N ARG A 253 19.45 5.97 7.68
CA ARG A 253 19.34 7.43 7.74
C ARG A 253 18.17 7.79 8.63
N THR A 254 18.45 8.36 9.80
CA THR A 254 17.39 8.75 10.74
C THR A 254 17.78 9.94 11.60
N ASN A 255 16.79 10.78 11.90
CA ASN A 255 16.84 11.77 12.98
C ASN A 255 15.85 11.42 14.12
N CYS A 256 15.28 10.22 14.12
CA CYS A 256 14.33 9.74 15.12
C CYS A 256 15.07 9.06 16.28
N SER A 257 14.98 9.66 17.48
CA SER A 257 15.64 9.15 18.68
C SER A 257 15.19 7.74 19.09
N ALA A 258 13.92 7.41 18.90
CA ALA A 258 13.36 6.09 19.20
C ALA A 258 14.07 4.96 18.43
N LEU A 259 14.36 5.18 17.15
CA LEU A 259 15.01 4.17 16.31
C LEU A 259 16.49 4.00 16.69
N LEU A 260 17.18 5.09 17.01
CA LEU A 260 18.56 5.06 17.50
C LEU A 260 18.68 4.28 18.82
N MET A 261 17.72 4.43 19.73
CA MET A 261 17.71 3.71 21.00
C MET A 261 17.58 2.19 20.82
N ILE A 262 16.75 1.74 19.88
CA ILE A 262 16.52 0.32 19.64
C ILE A 262 17.71 -0.35 18.98
N MET A 263 18.30 0.29 17.97
CA MET A 263 19.51 -0.22 17.33
C MET A 263 20.66 -0.38 18.36
N ALA A 264 20.80 0.57 19.29
CA ALA A 264 21.80 0.47 20.35
C ALA A 264 21.51 -0.69 21.34
N LEU A 265 20.25 -0.98 21.62
CA LEU A 265 19.86 -2.12 22.48
C LEU A 265 20.09 -3.47 21.79
N GLU A 266 19.85 -3.56 20.49
CA GLU A 266 20.12 -4.77 19.70
C GLU A 266 21.62 -5.09 19.67
N ASP A 267 22.48 -4.09 19.47
CA ASP A 267 23.93 -4.27 19.55
C ASP A 267 24.36 -4.79 20.93
N VAL A 268 23.79 -4.26 22.01
CA VAL A 268 24.09 -4.74 23.38
C VAL A 268 23.63 -6.19 23.57
N ARG A 269 22.43 -6.55 23.10
CA ARG A 269 21.90 -7.93 23.18
C ARG A 269 22.77 -8.92 22.40
N LEU A 270 23.15 -8.58 21.16
CA LEU A 270 24.05 -9.40 20.33
C LEU A 270 25.43 -9.59 20.98
N MET A 271 25.94 -8.58 21.68
CA MET A 271 27.19 -8.66 22.42
C MET A 271 27.08 -9.51 23.70
N GLN A 272 25.91 -9.54 24.35
CA GLN A 272 25.64 -10.40 25.51
C GLN A 272 25.47 -11.87 25.10
N GLU A 273 24.75 -12.15 24.01
CA GLU A 273 24.58 -13.51 23.46
C GLU A 273 25.93 -14.12 23.03
N ARG A 274 26.80 -13.32 22.40
CA ARG A 274 28.17 -13.75 22.04
C ARG A 274 29.06 -14.04 23.25
N LYS A 275 28.87 -13.33 24.38
CA LYS A 275 29.60 -13.60 25.63
C LYS A 275 29.04 -14.81 26.39
N GLY A 276 27.74 -15.10 26.24
CA GLY A 276 27.08 -16.26 26.84
C GLY A 276 27.51 -17.61 26.24
N MET A 277 27.84 -17.65 24.95
CA MET A 277 28.39 -18.85 24.29
C MET A 277 29.87 -19.14 24.61
N GLY A 278 30.53 -18.30 25.42
CA GLY A 278 31.96 -18.43 25.75
C GLY A 278 32.29 -19.12 27.09
N ARG A 279 31.32 -19.72 27.78
CA ARG A 279 31.55 -20.42 29.06
C ARG A 279 30.88 -21.79 29.11
N GLN A 280 31.40 -22.72 28.32
CA GLN A 280 31.31 -24.15 28.59
C GLN A 280 32.57 -24.83 28.06
N GLN A 281 33.66 -24.66 28.80
CA GLN A 281 34.82 -25.55 28.82
C GLN A 281 35.58 -25.29 30.12
N CYS A 282 35.24 -26.10 31.12
CA CYS A 282 36.10 -26.80 32.09
C CYS A 282 35.17 -27.48 33.09
#